data_AF-A0A223N3E4-F1
#
_entry.id   AF-A0A223N3E4-F1
#
_cell.length_a   1.000
_cell.length_b   1.000
_cell.length_c   1.000
_cell.angle_alpha   90.00
_cell.angle_beta   90.00
_cell.angle_gamma   90.00
#
_symmetry.space_group_name_H-M   'P 1'
#
loop_
_entity.id
_entity.type
_entity.pdbx_description
1 polymer ?
#
loop_
_entity_poly.entity_id
_entity_poly.type
_entity_poly.pdbx_seq_one_letter_code
_entity_poly.pdbx_strand_id
1 'polypeptide(L)'
;MKAKIYKNRITTIPNFIDPLHELEPNGYGYQIDDIFVHVYGQDKNLYTLSHGLTVTEQINQSADNLTQWIENQFGAVELEDTLNDVGTVIDSVWRPGLYLYNDVKAALSIDEHEQRSAELSLRILIEKLEEVFLYIEPSVHGLQTYSHKTRELLLLACTEVENSWKNYLELANVQPRGRYFSTSDYVSLMDVLFLNEYQVTLKAYNAVAPVRPFENWSAQAPSQSIPWYEAYNLTKHDKSQHFDKATLHHCISAITANLIMYCCRYSPFPLVNGNTMIASLFNQLFQIELVNADPKSFYVPKIQRINNLNTHLQMFDSKRIMENWQKLPFSI
;
A
#
# COMPACT_ATOMS: atom_id res chain seq x y z
N MET A 1 4.96 -0.75 -22.37
CA MET A 1 3.58 -0.43 -22.82
C MET A 1 2.72 -0.05 -21.62
N LYS A 2 1.83 0.94 -21.74
CA LYS A 2 0.88 1.29 -20.67
C LYS A 2 -0.36 0.41 -20.72
N ALA A 3 -0.94 0.12 -19.55
CA ALA A 3 -2.30 -0.41 -19.47
C ALA A 3 -3.29 0.74 -19.34
N LYS A 4 -4.51 0.50 -19.84
CA LYS A 4 -5.69 1.30 -19.56
C LYS A 4 -6.31 0.83 -18.25
N ILE A 5 -6.57 1.76 -17.35
CA ILE A 5 -7.32 1.55 -16.11
C ILE A 5 -8.69 2.18 -16.29
N TYR A 6 -9.74 1.50 -15.84
CA TYR A 6 -11.12 1.95 -16.03
C TYR A 6 -12.07 1.30 -15.03
N LYS A 7 -13.29 1.81 -14.98
CA LYS A 7 -14.42 1.18 -14.27
C LYS A 7 -15.22 0.29 -15.21
N ASN A 8 -15.44 -0.96 -14.80
CA ASN A 8 -16.34 -1.90 -15.46
C ASN A 8 -17.80 -1.51 -15.17
N ARG A 9 -18.65 -1.52 -16.19
CA ARG A 9 -20.09 -1.21 -16.07
C ARG A 9 -21.01 -2.35 -16.53
N ILE A 10 -20.47 -3.35 -17.20
CA ILE A 10 -21.21 -4.54 -17.65
C ILE A 10 -20.33 -5.79 -17.52
N THR A 11 -20.97 -6.97 -17.56
CA THR A 11 -20.29 -8.27 -17.65
C THR A 11 -20.83 -9.01 -18.87
N THR A 12 -20.01 -9.17 -19.91
CA THR A 12 -20.36 -9.91 -21.14
C THR A 12 -19.76 -11.31 -21.19
N ILE A 13 -19.07 -11.74 -20.11
CA ILE A 13 -18.37 -13.01 -20.06
C ILE A 13 -19.36 -14.18 -20.25
N PRO A 14 -19.13 -15.06 -21.24
CA PRO A 14 -20.03 -16.19 -21.49
C PRO A 14 -20.19 -17.09 -20.26
N ASN A 15 -21.43 -17.49 -19.97
CA ASN A 15 -21.80 -18.37 -18.85
C ASN A 15 -21.58 -17.80 -17.44
N PHE A 16 -21.32 -16.49 -17.30
CA PHE A 16 -21.31 -15.82 -16.00
C PHE A 16 -22.71 -15.30 -15.68
N ILE A 17 -23.28 -15.71 -14.53
CA ILE A 17 -24.66 -15.40 -14.14
C ILE A 17 -24.71 -14.13 -13.27
N ASP A 18 -23.70 -13.92 -12.43
CA ASP A 18 -23.63 -12.76 -11.52
C ASP A 18 -22.94 -11.56 -12.19
N PRO A 19 -23.34 -10.32 -11.86
CA PRO A 19 -22.72 -9.12 -12.39
C PRO A 19 -21.31 -8.94 -11.81
N LEU A 20 -20.31 -9.54 -12.46
CA LEU A 20 -18.91 -9.52 -12.01
C LEU A 20 -18.37 -8.08 -11.85
N HIS A 21 -18.81 -7.16 -12.70
CA HIS A 21 -18.44 -5.74 -12.63
C HIS A 21 -18.91 -5.03 -11.34
N GLU A 22 -19.87 -5.57 -10.60
CA GLU A 22 -20.27 -5.03 -9.28
C GLU A 22 -19.33 -5.51 -8.17
N LEU A 23 -18.79 -6.72 -8.29
CA LEU A 23 -17.84 -7.31 -7.31
C LEU A 23 -16.40 -6.86 -7.58
N GLU A 24 -16.06 -6.72 -8.86
CA GLU A 24 -14.74 -6.36 -9.36
C GLU A 24 -14.85 -5.15 -10.30
N PRO A 25 -15.17 -3.97 -9.76
CA PRO A 25 -15.49 -2.78 -10.54
C PRO A 25 -14.30 -2.15 -11.27
N ASN A 26 -13.05 -2.52 -10.94
CA ASN A 26 -11.88 -2.02 -11.65
C ASN A 26 -11.47 -2.97 -12.78
N GLY A 27 -11.09 -2.41 -13.92
CA GLY A 27 -10.55 -3.13 -15.07
C GLY A 27 -9.17 -2.60 -15.45
N TYR A 28 -8.28 -3.52 -15.80
CA TYR A 28 -6.92 -3.23 -16.28
C TYR A 28 -6.75 -3.88 -17.65
N GLY A 29 -6.80 -3.08 -18.71
CA GLY A 29 -6.77 -3.53 -20.09
C GLY A 29 -5.45 -3.22 -20.78
N TYR A 30 -4.91 -4.15 -21.55
CA TYR A 30 -3.71 -3.93 -22.35
C TYR A 30 -3.62 -4.90 -23.53
N GLN A 31 -2.75 -4.63 -24.50
CA GLN A 31 -2.55 -5.47 -25.70
C GLN A 31 -1.15 -6.09 -25.73
N ILE A 32 -1.08 -7.42 -25.89
CA ILE A 32 0.19 -8.11 -26.18
C ILE A 32 0.08 -8.72 -27.58
N ASP A 33 0.96 -8.30 -28.48
CA ASP A 33 0.97 -8.77 -29.87
C ASP A 33 -0.43 -8.68 -30.53
N ASP A 34 -1.04 -9.83 -30.84
CA ASP A 34 -2.35 -10.01 -31.45
C ASP A 34 -3.46 -10.36 -30.42
N ILE A 35 -3.27 -10.03 -29.14
CA ILE A 35 -4.16 -10.43 -28.05
C ILE A 35 -4.51 -9.21 -27.18
N PHE A 36 -5.80 -9.01 -26.92
CA PHE A 36 -6.27 -8.13 -25.85
C PHE A 36 -6.34 -8.89 -24.53
N VAL A 37 -5.93 -8.21 -23.45
CA VAL A 37 -5.97 -8.72 -22.08
C VAL A 37 -6.73 -7.74 -21.21
N HIS A 38 -7.61 -8.28 -20.37
CA HIS A 38 -8.30 -7.58 -19.30
C HIS A 38 -8.06 -8.33 -18.00
N VAL A 39 -7.79 -7.61 -16.91
CA VAL A 39 -7.78 -8.18 -15.57
C VAL A 39 -8.80 -7.42 -14.72
N TYR A 40 -9.66 -8.16 -14.03
CA TYR A 40 -10.59 -7.61 -13.06
C TYR A 40 -9.88 -7.23 -11.75
N GLY A 41 -10.43 -6.29 -11.00
CA GLY A 41 -9.96 -5.97 -9.65
C GLY A 41 -10.98 -5.23 -8.79
N GLN A 42 -10.70 -5.21 -7.50
CA GLN A 42 -11.55 -4.58 -6.49
C GLN A 42 -11.20 -3.10 -6.33
N ASP A 43 -12.15 -2.29 -5.85
CA ASP A 43 -11.96 -0.86 -5.55
C ASP A 43 -12.07 -0.50 -4.06
N LYS A 44 -12.02 -1.51 -3.20
CA LYS A 44 -12.08 -1.39 -1.74
C LYS A 44 -10.82 -1.95 -1.08
N ASN A 45 -10.61 -1.57 0.18
CA ASN A 45 -9.50 -2.02 1.01
C ASN A 45 -8.13 -1.70 0.36
N LEU A 46 -7.48 -2.70 -0.25
CA LEU A 46 -6.14 -2.62 -0.81
C LEU A 46 -6.12 -2.78 -2.34
N TYR A 47 -7.29 -2.61 -3.00
CA TYR A 47 -7.43 -2.63 -4.45
C TYR A 47 -6.85 -3.89 -5.11
N THR A 48 -7.20 -5.05 -4.54
CA THR A 48 -6.68 -6.35 -4.98
C THR A 48 -6.99 -6.60 -6.46
N LEU A 49 -5.95 -6.93 -7.23
CA LEU A 49 -6.10 -7.44 -8.60
C LEU A 49 -6.54 -8.90 -8.56
N SER A 50 -7.54 -9.24 -9.37
CA SER A 50 -8.13 -10.57 -9.42
C SER A 50 -7.54 -11.37 -10.58
N HIS A 51 -6.31 -11.86 -10.40
CA HIS A 51 -5.62 -12.68 -11.42
C HIS A 51 -6.42 -13.92 -11.88
N GLY A 52 -7.27 -14.46 -11.00
CA GLY A 52 -8.21 -15.56 -11.30
C GLY A 52 -9.31 -15.21 -12.32
N LEU A 53 -9.48 -13.91 -12.58
CA LEU A 53 -10.48 -13.30 -13.44
C LEU A 53 -9.75 -12.50 -14.53
N THR A 54 -8.81 -13.16 -15.22
CA THR A 54 -8.14 -12.59 -16.39
C THR A 54 -8.89 -13.02 -17.63
N VAL A 55 -9.17 -12.07 -18.54
CA VAL A 55 -9.91 -12.28 -19.76
C VAL A 55 -9.03 -11.94 -20.96
N THR A 56 -9.05 -12.79 -21.98
CA THR A 56 -8.32 -12.56 -23.24
C THR A 56 -9.19 -12.77 -24.46
N GLU A 57 -8.90 -12.05 -25.53
CA GLU A 57 -9.51 -12.23 -26.85
C GLU A 57 -8.47 -11.98 -27.95
N GLN A 58 -8.47 -12.82 -28.98
CA GLN A 58 -7.59 -12.62 -30.15
C GLN A 58 -8.10 -11.46 -31.02
N ILE A 59 -7.18 -10.63 -31.49
CA ILE A 59 -7.47 -9.48 -32.35
C ILE A 59 -7.76 -10.00 -33.77
N ASN A 60 -9.01 -9.86 -34.21
CA ASN A 60 -9.46 -10.39 -35.50
C ASN A 60 -9.41 -9.38 -36.65
N GLN A 61 -9.32 -8.07 -36.37
CA GLN A 61 -9.28 -7.03 -37.40
C GLN A 61 -8.22 -5.96 -37.12
N SER A 62 -7.62 -5.41 -38.19
CA SER A 62 -6.62 -4.33 -38.10
C SER A 62 -7.18 -3.00 -37.56
N ALA A 63 -8.52 -2.85 -37.50
CA ALA A 63 -9.20 -1.67 -36.98
C ALA A 63 -9.60 -1.79 -35.50
N ASP A 64 -9.50 -2.98 -34.90
CA ASP A 64 -9.82 -3.18 -33.49
C ASP A 64 -8.69 -2.59 -32.64
N ASN A 65 -9.04 -1.61 -31.80
CA ASN A 65 -8.12 -1.05 -30.82
C ASN A 65 -8.60 -1.39 -29.40
N LEU A 66 -7.65 -1.40 -28.46
CA LEU A 66 -7.90 -1.77 -27.07
C LEU A 66 -9.07 -1.00 -26.44
N THR A 67 -9.20 0.31 -26.72
CA THR A 67 -10.24 1.15 -26.11
C THR A 67 -11.63 0.73 -26.55
N GLN A 68 -11.82 0.54 -27.86
CA GLN A 68 -13.10 0.05 -28.39
C GLN A 68 -13.43 -1.36 -27.86
N TRP A 69 -12.43 -2.23 -27.72
CA TRP A 69 -12.63 -3.56 -27.16
C TRP A 69 -13.12 -3.50 -25.70
N ILE A 70 -12.46 -2.72 -24.83
CA ILE A 70 -12.86 -2.64 -23.42
C ILE A 70 -14.19 -1.93 -23.19
N GLU A 71 -14.52 -0.93 -24.02
CA GLU A 71 -15.82 -0.26 -24.00
C GLU A 71 -16.95 -1.24 -24.36
N ASN A 72 -16.76 -2.04 -25.42
CA ASN A 72 -17.78 -2.98 -25.88
C ASN A 72 -17.96 -4.18 -24.93
N GLN A 73 -16.87 -4.73 -24.40
CA GLN A 73 -16.92 -5.96 -23.60
C GLN A 73 -17.16 -5.69 -22.11
N PHE A 74 -16.67 -4.57 -21.58
CA PHE A 74 -16.71 -4.30 -20.14
C PHE A 74 -17.46 -3.01 -19.78
N GLY A 75 -17.91 -2.24 -20.79
CA GLY A 75 -18.56 -0.95 -20.55
C GLY A 75 -17.59 0.04 -19.92
N ALA A 76 -16.32 -0.01 -20.31
CA ALA A 76 -15.26 0.79 -19.72
C ALA A 76 -15.59 2.28 -19.71
N VAL A 77 -15.47 2.91 -18.53
CA VAL A 77 -15.54 4.36 -18.35
C VAL A 77 -14.38 4.85 -17.49
N GLU A 78 -14.15 6.17 -17.45
CA GLU A 78 -13.10 6.80 -16.64
C GLU A 78 -11.70 6.27 -17.01
N LEU A 79 -11.41 6.22 -18.31
CA LEU A 79 -10.18 5.65 -18.83
C LEU A 79 -8.95 6.51 -18.50
N GLU A 80 -7.97 5.89 -17.87
CA GLU A 80 -6.65 6.49 -17.62
C GLU A 80 -5.52 5.51 -18.02
N ASP A 81 -4.31 6.02 -18.20
CA ASP A 81 -3.11 5.20 -18.43
C ASP A 81 -2.32 4.99 -17.14
N THR A 82 -1.76 3.80 -16.96
CA THR A 82 -0.84 3.52 -15.85
C THR A 82 0.39 4.43 -15.87
N LEU A 83 0.93 4.79 -14.70
CA LEU A 83 2.22 5.47 -14.56
C LEU A 83 3.36 4.56 -14.99
N ASN A 84 3.28 3.28 -14.64
CA ASN A 84 4.29 2.26 -14.95
C ASN A 84 3.86 1.40 -16.13
N ASP A 85 4.83 0.79 -16.80
CA ASP A 85 4.54 -0.12 -17.89
C ASP A 85 4.00 -1.45 -17.35
N VAL A 86 3.21 -2.16 -18.15
CA VAL A 86 2.74 -3.51 -17.81
C VAL A 86 3.94 -4.43 -17.60
N GLY A 87 3.93 -5.18 -16.50
CA GLY A 87 5.04 -6.04 -16.08
C GLY A 87 6.22 -5.30 -15.43
N THR A 88 6.08 -4.00 -15.14
CA THR A 88 7.12 -3.23 -14.43
C THR A 88 6.69 -2.84 -13.02
N VAL A 89 7.65 -2.83 -12.09
CA VAL A 89 7.47 -2.37 -10.70
C VAL A 89 8.59 -1.39 -10.33
N ILE A 90 8.33 -0.52 -9.34
CA ILE A 90 9.39 0.20 -8.65
C ILE A 90 9.92 -0.69 -7.53
N ASP A 91 11.22 -0.97 -7.54
CA ASP A 91 11.86 -1.80 -6.53
C ASP A 91 11.62 -1.21 -5.13
N SER A 92 11.48 -2.07 -4.12
CA SER A 92 11.21 -1.69 -2.73
C SER A 92 9.92 -0.91 -2.44
N VAL A 93 9.07 -0.59 -3.42
CA VAL A 93 7.80 0.12 -3.20
C VAL A 93 6.61 -0.75 -3.59
N TRP A 94 5.86 -1.20 -2.59
CA TRP A 94 4.61 -1.90 -2.82
C TRP A 94 3.52 -0.94 -3.28
N ARG A 95 2.77 -1.36 -4.30
CA ARG A 95 1.50 -0.80 -4.74
C ARG A 95 0.54 -1.94 -5.11
N PRO A 96 -0.78 -1.70 -5.13
CA PRO A 96 -1.74 -2.68 -5.59
C PRO A 96 -1.37 -3.28 -6.95
N GLY A 97 -1.72 -4.54 -7.16
CA GLY A 97 -1.25 -5.35 -8.30
C GLY A 97 -0.20 -6.40 -7.94
N LEU A 98 0.60 -6.15 -6.89
CA LEU A 98 1.45 -7.16 -6.26
C LEU A 98 0.70 -7.82 -5.11
N TYR A 99 0.06 -8.96 -5.38
CA TYR A 99 -0.73 -9.69 -4.38
C TYR A 99 -0.08 -11.01 -3.93
N LEU A 100 0.49 -11.77 -4.86
CA LEU A 100 1.07 -13.08 -4.54
C LEU A 100 2.39 -12.93 -3.77
N TYR A 101 2.48 -13.57 -2.60
CA TYR A 101 3.64 -13.46 -1.70
C TYR A 101 5.01 -13.70 -2.38
N ASN A 102 5.12 -14.78 -3.16
CA ASN A 102 6.38 -15.09 -3.85
C ASN A 102 6.73 -14.04 -4.91
N ASP A 103 5.73 -13.48 -5.59
CA ASP A 103 5.92 -12.45 -6.60
C ASP A 103 6.33 -11.13 -5.93
N VAL A 104 5.69 -10.75 -4.82
CA VAL A 104 6.04 -9.58 -4.02
C VAL A 104 7.51 -9.66 -3.59
N LYS A 105 7.95 -10.81 -3.06
CA LYS A 105 9.33 -11.00 -2.60
C LYS A 105 10.34 -10.77 -3.73
N ALA A 106 10.09 -11.34 -4.90
CA ALA A 106 10.97 -11.19 -6.06
C ALA A 106 10.94 -9.77 -6.64
N ALA A 107 9.73 -9.19 -6.76
CA ALA A 107 9.47 -7.89 -7.38
C ALA A 107 10.04 -6.73 -6.56
N LEU A 108 9.98 -6.81 -5.23
CA LEU A 108 10.44 -5.75 -4.32
C LEU A 108 11.82 -6.00 -3.74
N SER A 109 12.55 -7.02 -4.21
CA SER A 109 13.88 -7.39 -3.70
C SER A 109 13.89 -7.52 -2.17
N ILE A 110 12.94 -8.27 -1.62
CA ILE A 110 12.80 -8.44 -0.18
C ILE A 110 13.86 -9.40 0.33
N ASP A 111 14.69 -8.92 1.25
CA ASP A 111 15.52 -9.75 2.10
C ASP A 111 14.70 -10.27 3.30
N GLU A 112 14.69 -11.59 3.49
CA GLU A 112 13.87 -12.23 4.53
C GLU A 112 14.37 -11.94 5.95
N HIS A 113 15.67 -11.71 6.12
CA HIS A 113 16.23 -11.38 7.42
C HIS A 113 15.83 -9.96 7.83
N GLU A 114 15.92 -9.01 6.90
CA GLU A 114 15.43 -7.64 7.10
C GLU A 114 13.93 -7.62 7.39
N GLN A 115 13.13 -8.32 6.57
CA GLN A 115 11.68 -8.40 6.77
C GLN A 115 11.34 -8.96 8.15
N ARG A 116 11.98 -10.07 8.55
CA ARG A 116 11.75 -10.68 9.86
C ARG A 116 12.17 -9.75 11.00
N SER A 117 13.25 -8.99 10.84
CA SER A 117 13.67 -7.98 11.81
C SER A 117 12.61 -6.88 11.95
N ALA A 118 12.08 -6.38 10.83
CA ALA A 118 11.02 -5.37 10.82
C ALA A 118 9.72 -5.87 11.46
N GLU A 119 9.35 -7.13 11.20
CA GLU A 119 8.21 -7.80 11.87
C GLU A 119 8.38 -7.87 13.38
N LEU A 120 9.60 -8.17 13.87
CA LEU A 120 9.90 -8.20 15.29
C LEU A 120 9.81 -6.81 15.93
N SER A 121 10.37 -5.78 15.28
CA SER A 121 10.23 -4.39 15.74
C SER A 121 8.77 -3.97 15.85
N LEU A 122 7.96 -4.25 14.81
CA LEU A 122 6.52 -3.98 14.82
C LEU A 122 5.81 -4.72 15.96
N ARG A 123 6.13 -6.00 16.17
CA ARG A 123 5.53 -6.80 17.23
C ARG A 123 5.78 -6.17 18.60
N ILE A 124 7.02 -5.77 18.88
CA ILE A 124 7.39 -5.13 20.14
C ILE A 124 6.61 -3.82 20.35
N LEU A 125 6.45 -3.01 19.30
CA LEU A 125 5.69 -1.76 19.38
C LEU A 125 4.21 -2.00 19.66
N ILE A 126 3.59 -2.99 19.00
CA ILE A 126 2.18 -3.34 19.18
C ILE A 126 1.93 -3.94 20.57
N GLU A 127 2.78 -4.86 21.03
CA GLU A 127 2.69 -5.45 22.38
C GLU A 127 2.80 -4.36 23.46
N LYS A 128 3.71 -3.38 23.30
CA LYS A 128 3.81 -2.24 24.22
C LYS A 128 2.57 -1.34 24.18
N LEU A 129 1.92 -1.19 23.02
CA LEU A 129 0.67 -0.44 22.92
C LEU A 129 -0.47 -1.16 23.63
N GLU A 130 -0.60 -2.48 23.47
CA GLU A 130 -1.59 -3.28 24.20
C GLU A 130 -1.37 -3.20 25.72
N GLU A 131 -0.12 -3.21 26.19
CA GLU A 131 0.19 -2.99 27.60
C GLU A 131 -0.34 -1.64 28.10
N VAL A 132 -0.24 -0.58 27.28
CA VAL A 132 -0.81 0.74 27.63
C VAL A 132 -2.34 0.68 27.68
N PHE A 133 -2.98 -0.07 26.76
CA PHE A 133 -4.43 -0.24 26.73
C PHE A 133 -4.99 -0.93 27.98
N LEU A 134 -4.18 -1.71 28.72
CA LEU A 134 -4.60 -2.28 30.01
C LEU A 134 -4.90 -1.22 31.07
N TYR A 135 -4.36 -0.01 30.92
CA TYR A 135 -4.49 1.08 31.90
C TYR A 135 -5.22 2.31 31.33
N ILE A 136 -5.19 2.50 30.02
CA ILE A 136 -5.78 3.65 29.33
C ILE A 136 -6.69 3.15 28.22
N GLU A 137 -8.00 3.28 28.43
CA GLU A 137 -9.01 2.94 27.43
C GLU A 137 -8.86 3.83 26.18
N PRO A 138 -8.76 3.28 24.96
CA PRO A 138 -8.77 4.03 23.68
C PRO A 138 -10.11 4.71 23.37
N SER A 139 -10.50 5.64 24.23
CA SER A 139 -11.68 6.51 24.11
C SER A 139 -11.24 7.94 23.75
N VAL A 140 -12.19 8.79 23.35
CA VAL A 140 -11.93 10.21 23.06
C VAL A 140 -11.13 10.90 24.18
N HIS A 141 -11.43 10.60 25.44
CA HIS A 141 -10.69 11.13 26.59
C HIS A 141 -9.36 10.41 26.80
N GLY A 142 -9.35 9.08 26.73
CA GLY A 142 -8.13 8.29 26.95
C GLY A 142 -7.04 8.58 25.94
N LEU A 143 -7.41 8.94 24.70
CA LEU A 143 -6.50 9.39 23.65
C LEU A 143 -5.66 10.61 24.04
N GLN A 144 -6.16 11.48 24.94
CA GLN A 144 -5.45 12.65 25.44
C GLN A 144 -4.56 12.35 26.65
N THR A 145 -4.65 11.15 27.22
CA THR A 145 -3.84 10.75 28.37
C THR A 145 -2.38 10.65 27.96
N TYR A 146 -1.51 11.24 28.78
CA TYR A 146 -0.06 11.18 28.65
C TYR A 146 0.56 10.62 29.94
N SER A 147 1.71 9.96 29.80
CA SER A 147 2.42 9.31 30.89
C SER A 147 3.88 9.07 30.49
N HIS A 148 4.68 8.58 31.44
CA HIS A 148 6.05 8.17 31.13
C HIS A 148 6.06 6.97 30.18
N LYS A 149 5.07 6.08 30.26
CA LYS A 149 4.94 4.91 29.40
C LYS A 149 4.58 5.29 27.97
N THR A 150 3.63 6.20 27.77
CA THR A 150 3.29 6.71 26.43
C THR A 150 4.44 7.53 25.84
N ARG A 151 5.20 8.28 26.65
CA ARG A 151 6.41 8.95 26.16
C ARG A 151 7.49 7.96 25.71
N GLU A 152 7.77 6.92 26.50
CA GLU A 152 8.70 5.86 26.11
C GLU A 152 8.27 5.23 24.78
N LEU A 153 6.99 4.87 24.65
CA LEU A 153 6.44 4.26 23.45
C LEU A 153 6.53 5.20 22.23
N LEU A 154 6.19 6.48 22.39
CA LEU A 154 6.29 7.48 21.33
C LEU A 154 7.72 7.64 20.82
N LEU A 155 8.70 7.71 21.73
CA LEU A 155 10.12 7.81 21.36
C LEU A 155 10.59 6.58 20.57
N LEU A 156 10.23 5.38 21.03
CA LEU A 156 10.57 4.12 20.35
C LEU A 156 9.94 4.05 18.95
N ALA A 157 8.63 4.31 18.86
CA ALA A 157 7.91 4.25 17.60
C ALA A 157 8.44 5.27 16.58
N CYS A 158 8.69 6.52 16.99
CA CYS A 158 9.21 7.53 16.07
C CYS A 158 10.64 7.24 15.61
N THR A 159 11.47 6.66 16.48
CA THR A 159 12.83 6.23 16.10
C THR A 159 12.78 5.17 14.98
N GLU A 160 11.84 4.22 15.04
CA GLU A 160 11.69 3.23 13.97
C GLU A 160 11.12 3.79 12.66
N VAL A 161 10.26 4.81 12.74
CA VAL A 161 9.86 5.53 11.54
C VAL A 161 11.05 6.27 10.92
N GLU A 162 11.88 6.95 11.73
CA GLU A 162 13.08 7.63 11.26
C GLU A 162 14.06 6.66 10.57
N ASN A 163 14.26 5.47 11.15
CA ASN A 163 15.07 4.42 10.53
C ASN A 163 14.48 3.97 9.19
N SER A 164 13.17 3.80 9.10
CA SER A 164 12.49 3.43 7.86
C SER A 164 12.64 4.50 6.77
N TRP A 165 12.42 5.78 7.10
CA TRP A 165 12.60 6.87 6.15
C TRP A 165 14.06 6.98 5.68
N LYS A 166 15.01 6.88 6.62
CA LYS A 166 16.44 6.90 6.30
C LYS A 166 16.79 5.79 5.31
N ASN A 167 16.33 4.56 5.56
CA ASN A 167 16.58 3.43 4.65
C ASN A 167 16.08 3.72 3.23
N TYR A 168 14.89 4.31 3.07
CA TYR A 168 14.39 4.69 1.75
C TYR A 168 15.21 5.80 1.08
N LEU A 169 15.63 6.83 1.81
CA LEU A 169 16.51 7.86 1.25
C LEU A 169 17.84 7.27 0.79
N GLU A 170 18.40 6.31 1.53
CA GLU A 170 19.62 5.60 1.16
C GLU A 170 19.39 4.70 -0.07
N LEU A 171 18.26 4.00 -0.18
CA LEU A 171 17.88 3.24 -1.38
C LEU A 171 17.76 4.13 -2.63
N ALA A 172 17.27 5.36 -2.46
CA ALA A 172 17.21 6.37 -3.52
C ALA A 172 18.56 7.06 -3.79
N ASN A 173 19.65 6.65 -3.11
CA ASN A 173 20.97 7.28 -3.16
C ASN A 173 20.97 8.78 -2.79
N VAL A 174 20.01 9.23 -2.00
CA VAL A 174 19.93 10.61 -1.51
C VAL A 174 20.94 10.82 -0.39
N GLN A 175 21.67 11.92 -0.45
CA GLN A 175 22.57 12.35 0.62
C GLN A 175 21.85 13.36 1.53
N PRO A 176 22.12 13.35 2.85
CA PRO A 176 21.56 14.34 3.73
C PRO A 176 22.05 15.75 3.34
N ARG A 177 21.17 16.75 3.41
CA ARG A 177 21.56 18.16 3.17
C ARG A 177 22.51 18.69 4.26
N GLY A 178 22.46 18.10 5.45
CA GLY A 178 23.31 18.44 6.60
C GLY A 178 24.15 17.25 7.07
N ARG A 179 24.53 17.26 8.35
CA ARG A 179 25.30 16.16 8.96
C ARG A 179 24.50 14.86 9.04
N TYR A 180 23.19 14.96 9.20
CA TYR A 180 22.25 13.86 9.32
C TYR A 180 20.99 14.19 8.49
N PHE A 181 20.24 13.18 8.12
CA PHE A 181 18.91 13.39 7.55
C PHE A 181 18.01 14.12 8.53
N SER A 182 17.16 14.97 7.99
CA SER A 182 16.18 15.77 8.70
C SER A 182 14.79 15.51 8.13
N THR A 183 13.75 15.99 8.80
CA THR A 183 12.39 15.96 8.25
C THR A 183 12.24 16.64 6.92
N SER A 184 13.06 17.65 6.63
CA SER A 184 13.10 18.30 5.32
C SER A 184 13.61 17.41 4.20
N ASP A 185 14.37 16.36 4.55
CA ASP A 185 14.77 15.31 3.61
C ASP A 185 13.68 14.24 3.54
N TYR A 186 13.17 13.77 4.69
CA TYR A 186 12.18 12.70 4.77
C TYR A 186 10.87 13.01 4.04
N VAL A 187 10.41 14.26 4.04
CA VAL A 187 9.14 14.65 3.39
C VAL A 187 9.12 14.39 1.89
N SER A 188 10.30 14.28 1.25
CA SER A 188 10.39 13.90 -0.17
C SER A 188 9.89 12.47 -0.46
N LEU A 189 9.79 11.62 0.56
CA LEU A 189 9.26 10.27 0.45
C LEU A 189 7.74 10.21 0.32
N MET A 190 7.02 11.27 0.69
CA MET A 190 5.57 11.27 0.80
C MET A 190 4.90 10.84 -0.52
N ASP A 191 5.27 11.50 -1.61
CA ASP A 191 4.62 11.31 -2.91
C ASP A 191 5.08 10.02 -3.57
N VAL A 192 6.38 9.71 -3.51
CA VAL A 192 6.94 8.51 -4.17
C VAL A 192 6.57 7.20 -3.48
N LEU A 193 6.25 7.24 -2.18
CA LEU A 193 5.74 6.10 -1.42
C LEU A 193 4.21 6.14 -1.24
N PHE A 194 3.53 7.17 -1.76
CA PHE A 194 2.08 7.35 -1.67
C PHE A 194 1.54 7.28 -0.23
N LEU A 195 2.30 7.85 0.72
CA LEU A 195 2.06 7.66 2.16
C LEU A 195 0.73 8.24 2.63
N ASN A 196 0.27 9.30 1.98
CA ASN A 196 -0.99 9.99 2.29
C ASN A 196 -2.22 9.14 1.96
N GLU A 197 -2.11 8.13 1.10
CA GLU A 197 -3.23 7.27 0.73
C GLU A 197 -3.58 6.25 1.81
N TYR A 198 -2.64 5.93 2.71
CA TYR A 198 -2.86 4.89 3.70
C TYR A 198 -3.73 5.36 4.87
N GLN A 199 -4.63 4.48 5.28
CA GLN A 199 -5.46 4.62 6.47
C GLN A 199 -5.40 3.33 7.29
N VAL A 200 -5.32 3.47 8.62
CA VAL A 200 -5.42 2.34 9.54
C VAL A 200 -6.51 2.58 10.58
N THR A 201 -7.38 1.58 10.74
CA THR A 201 -8.48 1.59 11.71
C THR A 201 -8.17 0.65 12.86
N LEU A 202 -8.44 1.08 14.09
CA LEU A 202 -8.37 0.23 15.29
C LEU A 202 -9.71 -0.49 15.48
N LYS A 203 -9.78 -1.76 15.07
CA LYS A 203 -11.05 -2.51 14.91
C LYS A 203 -11.86 -2.66 16.20
N ALA A 204 -11.18 -2.85 17.32
CA ALA A 204 -11.84 -3.06 18.62
C ALA A 204 -12.31 -1.74 19.27
N TYR A 205 -11.89 -0.58 18.73
CA TYR A 205 -12.05 0.71 19.38
C TYR A 205 -12.70 1.74 18.46
N ASN A 206 -14.01 1.58 18.24
CA ASN A 206 -14.81 2.47 17.37
C ASN A 206 -14.79 3.96 17.77
N ALA A 207 -14.39 4.27 19.01
CA ALA A 207 -14.21 5.65 19.48
C ALA A 207 -12.93 6.32 18.95
N VAL A 208 -11.99 5.52 18.41
CA VAL A 208 -10.79 6.01 17.74
C VAL A 208 -11.11 6.14 16.26
N ALA A 209 -11.07 7.37 15.75
CA ALA A 209 -11.22 7.62 14.31
C ALA A 209 -10.10 6.91 13.52
N PRO A 210 -10.35 6.53 12.25
CA PRO A 210 -9.29 6.02 11.38
C PRO A 210 -8.09 6.96 11.32
N VAL A 211 -6.89 6.39 11.35
CA VAL A 211 -5.64 7.13 11.49
C VAL A 211 -4.92 7.18 10.15
N ARG A 212 -4.66 8.39 9.66
CA ARG A 212 -3.88 8.67 8.44
C ARG A 212 -2.65 9.51 8.82
N PRO A 213 -1.57 8.89 9.32
CA PRO A 213 -0.49 9.61 10.00
C PRO A 213 0.32 10.53 9.08
N PHE A 214 0.20 10.36 7.77
CA PHE A 214 0.92 11.12 6.74
C PHE A 214 0.00 12.02 5.88
N GLU A 215 -1.32 12.07 6.15
CA GLU A 215 -2.30 12.74 5.28
C GLU A 215 -1.94 14.20 4.98
N ASN A 216 -1.44 14.92 5.98
CA ASN A 216 -1.14 16.34 5.90
C ASN A 216 0.36 16.66 5.84
N TRP A 217 1.23 15.65 5.64
CA TRP A 217 2.67 15.89 5.63
C TRP A 217 3.02 16.89 4.52
N SER A 218 3.81 17.92 4.84
CA SER A 218 4.02 19.05 3.95
C SER A 218 5.46 19.54 3.98
N ALA A 219 6.03 19.76 2.79
CA ALA A 219 7.38 20.29 2.63
C ALA A 219 7.55 21.71 3.20
N GLN A 220 6.45 22.47 3.38
CA GLN A 220 6.47 23.82 3.95
C GLN A 220 6.68 23.80 5.47
N ALA A 221 6.24 22.74 6.14
CA ALA A 221 6.44 22.55 7.57
C ALA A 221 6.67 21.07 7.92
N PRO A 222 7.81 20.46 7.50
CA PRO A 222 7.98 19.01 7.47
C PRO A 222 7.83 18.29 8.81
N SER A 223 8.14 18.96 9.93
CA SER A 223 7.93 18.41 11.28
C SER A 223 6.54 18.74 11.81
N GLN A 224 6.12 20.01 11.73
CA GLN A 224 4.87 20.49 12.34
C GLN A 224 3.62 19.97 11.64
N SER A 225 3.73 19.63 10.35
CA SER A 225 2.65 19.04 9.57
C SER A 225 2.34 17.58 9.95
N ILE A 226 3.19 16.96 10.79
CA ILE A 226 2.95 15.65 11.40
C ILE A 226 2.85 15.80 12.92
N PRO A 227 1.64 15.92 13.50
CA PRO A 227 1.46 16.24 14.92
C PRO A 227 2.15 15.25 15.88
N TRP A 228 2.13 13.95 15.57
CA TRP A 228 2.76 12.92 16.41
C TRP A 228 4.29 13.00 16.38
N TYR A 229 4.87 13.39 15.25
CA TYR A 229 6.32 13.54 15.10
C TYR A 229 6.81 14.85 15.73
N GLU A 230 6.04 15.93 15.60
CA GLU A 230 6.33 17.18 16.32
C GLU A 230 6.26 16.95 17.84
N ALA A 231 5.26 16.22 18.34
CA ALA A 231 5.18 15.83 19.74
C ALA A 231 6.40 15.00 20.19
N TYR A 232 6.89 14.09 19.35
CA TYR A 232 8.13 13.36 19.59
C TYR A 232 9.33 14.30 19.73
N ASN A 233 9.52 15.24 18.80
CA ASN A 233 10.62 16.19 18.85
C ASN A 233 10.57 17.07 20.11
N LEU A 234 9.40 17.62 20.43
CA LEU A 234 9.20 18.45 21.61
C LEU A 234 9.46 17.67 22.91
N THR A 235 8.94 16.44 23.03
CA THR A 235 9.12 15.62 24.24
C THR A 235 10.55 15.06 24.37
N LYS A 236 11.30 14.95 23.27
CA LYS A 236 12.71 14.55 23.23
C LYS A 236 13.64 15.67 23.70
N HIS A 237 13.43 16.89 23.22
CA HIS A 237 14.33 18.02 23.44
C HIS A 237 13.94 18.91 24.64
N ASP A 238 12.65 19.06 24.95
CA ASP A 238 12.16 19.85 26.08
C ASP A 238 11.04 19.10 26.83
N LYS A 239 11.43 18.01 27.48
CA LYS A 239 10.53 17.19 28.29
C LYS A 239 9.83 18.01 29.39
N SER A 240 10.52 18.96 30.01
CA SER A 240 10.00 19.75 31.13
C SER A 240 8.72 20.52 30.76
N GLN A 241 8.68 21.06 29.54
CA GLN A 241 7.57 21.89 29.09
C GLN A 241 6.55 21.14 28.24
N HIS A 242 6.93 19.99 27.65
CA HIS A 242 6.11 19.31 26.64
C HIS A 242 5.80 17.86 26.95
N PHE A 243 5.92 17.43 28.22
CA PHE A 243 5.56 16.07 28.63
C PHE A 243 4.09 15.71 28.31
N ASP A 244 3.20 16.70 28.35
CA ASP A 244 1.78 16.58 27.98
C ASP A 244 1.57 16.15 26.53
N LYS A 245 2.53 16.40 25.64
CA LYS A 245 2.45 16.01 24.23
C LYS A 245 2.64 14.52 23.99
N ALA A 246 3.13 13.76 24.97
CA ALA A 246 3.31 12.32 24.85
C ALA A 246 1.98 11.56 25.06
N THR A 247 0.96 11.87 24.28
CA THR A 247 -0.39 11.31 24.42
C THR A 247 -0.52 9.91 23.81
N LEU A 248 -1.54 9.16 24.24
CA LEU A 248 -1.90 7.88 23.62
C LEU A 248 -2.21 8.04 22.12
N HIS A 249 -2.88 9.12 21.73
CA HIS A 249 -3.15 9.44 20.32
C HIS A 249 -1.88 9.52 19.47
N HIS A 250 -0.83 10.19 19.96
CA HIS A 250 0.44 10.27 19.24
C HIS A 250 1.16 8.92 19.20
N CYS A 251 1.05 8.09 20.23
CA CYS A 251 1.58 6.72 20.21
C CYS A 251 0.92 5.88 19.12
N ILE A 252 -0.42 5.88 19.07
CA ILE A 252 -1.19 5.16 18.04
C ILE A 252 -0.78 5.65 16.65
N SER A 253 -0.69 6.97 16.45
CA SER A 253 -0.30 7.56 15.17
C SER A 253 1.10 7.15 14.72
N ALA A 254 2.09 7.15 15.64
CA ALA A 254 3.46 6.74 15.33
C ALA A 254 3.57 5.23 15.04
N ILE A 255 2.81 4.38 15.73
CA ILE A 255 2.77 2.94 15.45
C ILE A 255 2.08 2.65 14.12
N THR A 256 0.97 3.34 13.83
CA THR A 256 0.32 3.28 12.51
C THR A 256 1.28 3.72 11.40
N ALA A 257 2.11 4.75 11.62
CA ALA A 257 3.14 5.14 10.66
C ALA A 257 4.15 4.02 10.40
N ASN A 258 4.59 3.29 11.44
CA ASN A 258 5.45 2.10 11.27
C ASN A 258 4.76 0.98 10.48
N LEU A 259 3.48 0.71 10.74
CA LEU A 259 2.69 -0.27 9.99
C LEU A 259 2.63 0.08 8.50
N ILE A 260 2.42 1.35 8.18
CA ILE A 260 2.39 1.85 6.80
C ILE A 260 3.76 1.72 6.14
N MET A 261 4.84 2.12 6.83
CA MET A 261 6.21 1.98 6.29
C MET A 261 6.56 0.51 6.01
N TYR A 262 6.14 -0.41 6.89
CA TYR A 262 6.27 -1.85 6.66
C TYR A 262 5.49 -2.30 5.41
N CYS A 263 4.22 -1.91 5.30
CA CYS A 263 3.39 -2.25 4.15
C CYS A 263 3.96 -1.72 2.83
N CYS A 264 4.53 -0.51 2.84
CA CYS A 264 5.22 0.04 1.68
C CYS A 264 6.42 -0.84 1.26
N ARG A 265 7.22 -1.32 2.21
CA ARG A 265 8.45 -2.07 1.90
C ARG A 265 8.20 -3.54 1.56
N TYR A 266 7.27 -4.18 2.26
CA TYR A 266 7.09 -5.64 2.29
C TYR A 266 5.70 -6.12 1.86
N SER A 267 4.85 -5.20 1.37
CA SER A 267 3.41 -5.35 1.17
C SER A 267 2.59 -5.55 2.46
N PRO A 268 1.28 -5.33 2.41
CA PRO A 268 0.36 -5.70 3.49
C PRO A 268 0.18 -7.22 3.67
N PHE A 269 0.57 -8.04 2.68
CA PHE A 269 0.27 -9.48 2.69
C PHE A 269 0.75 -10.21 3.95
N PRO A 270 2.00 -10.04 4.43
CA PRO A 270 2.49 -10.73 5.61
C PRO A 270 1.69 -10.41 6.88
N LEU A 271 1.15 -9.19 6.99
CA LEU A 271 0.35 -8.77 8.15
C LEU A 271 -1.10 -9.24 8.05
N VAL A 272 -1.69 -9.17 6.86
CA VAL A 272 -3.13 -9.46 6.64
C VAL A 272 -3.39 -10.96 6.47
N ASN A 273 -2.56 -11.65 5.68
CA ASN A 273 -2.77 -13.05 5.28
C ASN A 273 -1.69 -14.00 5.82
N GLY A 274 -0.66 -13.48 6.48
CA GLY A 274 0.41 -14.29 7.05
C GLY A 274 -0.07 -15.16 8.22
N ASN A 275 0.62 -16.28 8.43
CA ASN A 275 0.38 -17.17 9.56
C ASN A 275 1.47 -16.98 10.63
N THR A 276 1.68 -15.73 11.05
CA THR A 276 2.70 -15.36 12.04
C THR A 276 2.03 -14.71 13.25
N MET A 277 2.74 -14.65 14.39
CA MET A 277 2.23 -14.00 15.59
C MET A 277 1.90 -12.51 15.36
N ILE A 278 2.74 -11.81 14.58
CA ILE A 278 2.49 -10.41 14.23
C ILE A 278 1.26 -10.26 13.34
N ALA A 279 1.02 -11.18 12.40
CA ALA A 279 -0.20 -11.17 11.58
C ALA A 279 -1.45 -11.38 12.44
N SER A 280 -1.41 -12.27 13.43
CA SER A 280 -2.52 -12.46 14.37
C SER A 280 -2.81 -11.21 15.20
N LEU A 281 -1.77 -10.57 15.77
CA LEU A 281 -1.90 -9.33 16.53
C LEU A 281 -2.45 -8.20 15.65
N PHE A 282 -1.91 -8.06 14.43
CA PHE A 282 -2.40 -7.10 13.45
C PHE A 282 -3.88 -7.34 13.14
N ASN A 283 -4.25 -8.57 12.82
CA ASN A 283 -5.63 -8.94 12.50
C ASN A 283 -6.58 -8.90 13.69
N GLN A 284 -6.10 -8.81 14.93
CA GLN A 284 -6.96 -8.54 16.08
C GLN A 284 -7.24 -7.04 16.22
N LEU A 285 -6.20 -6.22 16.09
CA LEU A 285 -6.25 -4.80 16.49
C LEU A 285 -6.52 -3.85 15.32
N PHE A 286 -5.99 -4.14 14.14
CA PHE A 286 -5.87 -3.19 13.04
C PHE A 286 -6.56 -3.67 11.76
N GLN A 287 -6.94 -2.71 10.93
CA GLN A 287 -7.27 -2.89 9.53
C GLN A 287 -6.55 -1.81 8.75
N ILE A 288 -5.93 -2.17 7.62
CA ILE A 288 -5.28 -1.22 6.73
C ILE A 288 -6.02 -1.16 5.39
N GLU A 289 -6.14 0.04 4.85
CA GLU A 289 -6.75 0.30 3.55
C GLU A 289 -6.06 1.49 2.87
N LEU A 290 -6.30 1.62 1.57
CA LEU A 290 -5.94 2.80 0.80
C LEU A 290 -7.20 3.64 0.54
N VAL A 291 -7.11 4.94 0.77
CA VAL A 291 -8.21 5.90 0.62
C VAL A 291 -7.85 6.92 -0.44
N ASN A 292 -8.72 7.08 -1.44
CA ASN A 292 -8.48 7.92 -2.62
C ASN A 292 -7.15 7.57 -3.32
N ALA A 293 -6.84 6.27 -3.41
CA ALA A 293 -5.62 5.80 -4.03
C ALA A 293 -5.61 6.16 -5.52
N ASP A 294 -4.49 6.66 -6.05
CA ASP A 294 -4.36 6.90 -7.48
C ASP A 294 -4.17 5.56 -8.21
N PRO A 295 -5.17 5.07 -8.97
CA PRO A 295 -5.06 3.77 -9.65
C PRO A 295 -3.92 3.74 -10.66
N LYS A 296 -3.51 4.90 -11.21
CA LYS A 296 -2.40 4.97 -12.16
C LYS A 296 -1.08 4.49 -11.56
N SER A 297 -0.92 4.57 -10.25
CA SER A 297 0.25 4.08 -9.53
C SER A 297 0.30 2.56 -9.37
N PHE A 298 -0.79 1.84 -9.68
CA PHE A 298 -0.87 0.40 -9.47
C PHE A 298 -0.05 -0.36 -10.51
N TYR A 299 0.43 -1.54 -10.12
CA TYR A 299 1.17 -2.43 -10.99
C TYR A 299 0.22 -3.36 -11.74
N VAL A 300 0.44 -3.53 -13.05
CA VAL A 300 -0.35 -4.45 -13.87
C VAL A 300 0.56 -5.59 -14.33
N PRO A 301 0.24 -6.86 -14.01
CA PRO A 301 1.09 -7.99 -14.39
C PRO A 301 1.07 -8.17 -15.90
N LYS A 302 2.21 -8.57 -16.46
CA LYS A 302 2.28 -9.04 -17.85
C LYS A 302 2.07 -10.54 -17.87
N ILE A 303 1.27 -11.03 -18.80
CA ILE A 303 1.10 -12.47 -19.04
C ILE A 303 1.94 -12.89 -20.24
N GLN A 304 2.39 -14.15 -20.24
CA GLN A 304 3.03 -14.77 -21.39
C GLN A 304 2.04 -14.85 -22.55
N ARG A 305 2.56 -14.79 -23.77
CA ARG A 305 1.76 -15.01 -24.97
C ARG A 305 1.15 -16.41 -24.93
N ILE A 306 -0.16 -16.49 -25.11
CA ILE A 306 -0.89 -17.76 -25.19
C ILE A 306 -0.96 -18.16 -26.66
N ASN A 307 -0.40 -19.32 -26.99
CA ASN A 307 -0.51 -19.91 -28.33
C ASN A 307 -1.89 -20.58 -28.51
N ASN A 308 -2.50 -20.43 -29.68
CA ASN A 308 -3.82 -21.01 -30.03
C ASN A 308 -4.99 -20.46 -29.18
N LEU A 309 -5.06 -19.13 -29.02
CA LEU A 309 -6.22 -18.49 -28.40
C LEU A 309 -7.47 -18.60 -29.26
N ASN A 310 -8.61 -18.55 -28.58
CA ASN A 310 -9.91 -18.46 -29.25
C ASN A 310 -10.16 -17.03 -29.74
N THR A 311 -10.87 -16.90 -30.86
CA THR A 311 -11.43 -15.64 -31.37
C THR A 311 -12.53 -15.06 -30.49
N HIS A 312 -12.96 -15.80 -29.46
CA HIS A 312 -13.97 -15.40 -28.48
C HIS A 312 -13.33 -15.12 -27.10
N LEU A 313 -14.01 -14.35 -26.26
CA LEU A 313 -13.60 -14.10 -24.87
C LEU A 313 -13.34 -15.39 -24.09
N GLN A 314 -12.17 -15.48 -23.46
CA GLN A 314 -11.80 -16.56 -22.56
C GLN A 314 -11.37 -16.00 -21.21
N MET A 315 -11.95 -16.51 -20.13
CA MET A 315 -11.56 -16.16 -18.77
C MET A 315 -10.79 -17.31 -18.10
N PHE A 316 -9.71 -17.00 -17.39
CA PHE A 316 -8.87 -17.98 -16.71
C PHE A 316 -8.04 -17.36 -15.56
N ASP A 317 -7.40 -18.22 -14.77
CA ASP A 317 -6.41 -17.82 -13.76
C ASP A 317 -5.03 -17.62 -14.39
N SER A 318 -4.58 -16.36 -14.47
CA SER A 318 -3.33 -15.99 -15.13
C SER A 318 -2.06 -16.25 -14.31
N LYS A 319 -2.17 -16.61 -13.03
CA LYS A 319 -1.01 -16.74 -12.13
C LYS A 319 0.11 -17.63 -12.67
N ARG A 320 -0.23 -18.70 -13.38
CA ARG A 320 0.75 -19.67 -13.90
C ARG A 320 1.49 -19.21 -15.15
N ILE A 321 0.97 -18.17 -15.82
CA ILE A 321 1.52 -17.65 -17.06
C ILE A 321 1.96 -16.19 -16.91
N MET A 322 2.02 -15.65 -15.71
CA MET A 322 2.58 -14.32 -15.49
C MET A 322 4.07 -14.32 -15.83
N GLU A 323 4.52 -13.29 -16.53
CA GLU A 323 5.94 -13.02 -16.73
C GLU A 323 6.55 -12.45 -15.44
N ASN A 324 7.87 -12.60 -15.30
CA ASN A 324 8.59 -11.99 -14.20
C ASN A 324 8.54 -10.47 -14.31
N TRP A 325 8.40 -9.80 -13.16
CA TRP A 325 8.42 -8.35 -13.08
C TRP A 325 9.80 -7.78 -13.46
N GLN A 326 9.81 -6.80 -14.35
CA GLN A 326 10.96 -5.93 -14.57
C GLN A 326 11.00 -4.88 -13.46
N LYS A 327 12.12 -4.82 -12.75
CA LYS A 327 12.32 -3.88 -11.63
C LYS A 327 12.97 -2.60 -12.13
N LEU A 328 12.32 -1.48 -11.84
CA LEU A 328 12.89 -0.15 -12.00
C LEU A 328 13.50 0.28 -10.65
N PRO A 329 14.64 0.97 -10.64
CA PRO A 329 15.25 1.43 -9.39
C PRO A 329 14.33 2.44 -8.69
N PHE A 330 14.29 2.39 -7.36
CA PHE A 330 13.65 3.42 -6.55
C PHE A 330 14.43 4.74 -6.68
N SER A 331 13.71 5.86 -6.86
CA SER A 331 14.28 7.20 -6.98
C SER A 331 13.26 8.25 -6.51
N ILE A 332 13.76 9.46 -6.18
CA ILE A 332 13.00 10.60 -5.65
C ILE A 332 13.09 11.78 -6.60
#